data_AF-A0A977IE66-F1
#
_entry.id   AF-A0A977IE66-F1
#
_cell.length_a   1.000
_cell.length_b   1.000
_cell.length_c   1.000
_cell.angle_alpha   90.00
_cell.angle_beta   90.00
_cell.angle_gamma   90.00
#
_symmetry.space_group_name_H-M   'P 1'
#
loop_
_entity.id
_entity.type
_entity.pdbx_description
1 polymer ?
#
loop_
_entity_poly.entity_id
_entity_poly.type
_entity_poly.pdbx_seq_one_letter_code
_entity_poly.pdbx_strand_id
1 'polypeptide(L)'
;MHNTTRAGRKKQRPVKKTKFACVQGCSDCCIYREYYPSPDFGKIGVLLLPEEKSKMEKLAKEKGLEVRIVPRLAVGDMAGPEKIIAYQMMGKQEDGDLCPFLDLEKRSPHGGFACGIYALKPLACSAYPVVDAGSNNNNRYATLDPHCQFCKHNHNSTKAGLEGLESELESLSKIKAAVRAENGVHVWRYATATGQQATLGEGWVLES
;
A
#
# COMPACT_ATOMS: atom_id res chain seq x y z
N MET A 1 -10.74 -57.78 14.42
CA MET A 1 -10.61 -56.49 15.13
C MET A 1 -10.25 -55.42 14.12
N HIS A 2 -11.19 -54.53 13.84
CA HIS A 2 -11.05 -53.43 12.88
C HIS A 2 -10.22 -52.29 13.49
N ASN A 3 -9.35 -51.68 12.68
CA ASN A 3 -8.90 -50.32 12.95
C ASN A 3 -8.69 -49.59 11.62
N THR A 4 -9.74 -48.89 11.21
CA THR A 4 -9.75 -48.00 10.05
C THR A 4 -9.53 -46.58 10.57
N THR A 5 -8.30 -46.07 10.47
CA THR A 5 -7.98 -44.68 10.84
C THR A 5 -8.55 -43.75 9.76
N ARG A 6 -9.73 -43.19 10.03
CA ARG A 6 -10.38 -42.20 9.16
C ARG A 6 -9.64 -40.87 9.29
N ALA A 7 -8.72 -40.61 8.36
CA ALA A 7 -8.13 -39.29 8.18
C ALA A 7 -9.24 -38.28 7.84
N GLY A 8 -9.59 -37.43 8.81
CA GLY A 8 -10.54 -36.34 8.61
C GLY A 8 -9.98 -35.33 7.63
N ARG A 9 -10.40 -35.40 6.36
CA ARG A 9 -10.30 -34.26 5.44
C ARG A 9 -11.11 -33.11 6.04
N LYS A 10 -10.43 -32.12 6.64
CA LYS A 10 -11.01 -30.80 6.92
C LYS A 10 -11.53 -30.28 5.58
N LYS A 11 -12.85 -30.37 5.35
CA LYS A 11 -13.52 -29.67 4.25
C LYS A 11 -13.23 -28.19 4.44
N GLN A 12 -12.34 -27.63 3.62
CA GLN A 12 -12.17 -26.18 3.53
C GLN A 12 -13.55 -25.61 3.18
N ARG A 13 -14.09 -24.79 4.08
CA ARG A 13 -15.35 -24.08 3.84
C ARG A 13 -15.16 -23.20 2.60
N PRO A 14 -16.10 -23.20 1.63
CA PRO A 14 -16.01 -22.33 0.47
C PRO A 14 -15.90 -20.88 0.95
N VAL A 15 -14.90 -20.15 0.44
CA VAL A 15 -14.73 -18.72 0.72
C VAL A 15 -15.99 -18.02 0.22
N LYS A 16 -16.80 -17.49 1.14
CA LYS A 16 -17.98 -16.68 0.82
C LYS A 16 -17.45 -15.43 0.12
N LYS A 17 -17.61 -15.36 -1.21
CA LYS A 17 -17.09 -14.25 -2.02
C LYS A 17 -17.99 -13.04 -1.80
N THR A 18 -17.63 -12.18 -0.86
CA THR A 18 -18.25 -10.86 -0.80
C THR A 18 -17.79 -10.07 -2.03
N LYS A 19 -18.74 -9.53 -2.79
CA LYS A 19 -18.46 -8.60 -3.91
C LYS A 19 -17.90 -7.30 -3.31
N PHE A 20 -16.84 -6.77 -3.90
CA PHE A 20 -16.29 -5.49 -3.45
C PHE A 20 -17.25 -4.35 -3.76
N ALA A 21 -17.35 -3.39 -2.85
CA ALA A 21 -18.08 -2.16 -3.05
C ALA A 21 -17.43 -1.05 -2.19
N CYS A 22 -17.46 0.19 -2.69
CA CYS A 22 -17.06 1.34 -1.89
C CYS A 22 -17.96 1.45 -0.64
N VAL A 23 -17.37 1.85 0.48
CA VAL A 23 -18.09 2.09 1.74
C VAL A 23 -18.00 3.55 2.16
N GLN A 24 -18.99 3.99 2.92
CA GLN A 24 -19.02 5.34 3.46
C GLN A 24 -17.88 5.58 4.45
N GLY A 25 -17.34 6.80 4.46
CA GLY A 25 -16.30 7.24 5.39
C GLY A 25 -14.89 6.73 5.08
N CYS A 26 -14.65 6.19 3.89
CA CYS A 26 -13.32 5.69 3.51
C CYS A 26 -12.31 6.85 3.39
N SER A 27 -11.37 6.94 4.33
CA SER A 27 -10.20 7.84 4.23
C SER A 27 -9.04 7.46 5.16
N ASP A 28 -9.16 6.40 5.98
CA ASP A 28 -8.18 6.06 7.02
C ASP A 28 -6.75 5.95 6.51
N CYS A 29 -6.52 5.31 5.35
CA CYS A 29 -5.17 5.18 4.77
C CYS A 29 -4.54 6.53 4.36
N CYS A 30 -5.36 7.58 4.21
CA CYS A 30 -4.89 8.94 3.97
C CYS A 30 -4.68 9.75 5.25
N ILE A 31 -5.14 9.26 6.40
CA ILE A 31 -5.03 9.93 7.70
C ILE A 31 -3.94 9.24 8.52
N TYR A 32 -4.01 7.93 8.69
CA TYR A 32 -3.14 7.13 9.53
C TYR A 32 -2.21 6.29 8.66
N ARG A 33 -0.91 6.48 8.83
CA ARG A 33 0.11 5.69 8.15
C ARG A 33 0.70 4.65 9.07
N GLU A 34 1.10 3.53 8.48
CA GLU A 34 1.73 2.47 9.23
C GLU A 34 3.23 2.70 9.37
N TYR A 35 3.84 1.98 10.31
CA TYR A 35 5.28 1.75 10.33
C TYR A 35 5.57 0.49 9.52
N TYR A 36 6.60 0.52 8.69
CA TYR A 36 7.01 -0.66 7.94
C TYR A 36 8.46 -0.56 7.48
N PRO A 37 9.23 -1.66 7.53
CA PRO A 37 8.87 -3.02 7.96
C PRO A 37 8.74 -3.16 9.48
N SER A 38 9.29 -2.22 10.23
CA SER A 38 9.15 -2.12 11.69
C SER A 38 9.04 -0.64 12.09
N PRO A 39 8.66 -0.35 13.36
CA PRO A 39 8.70 0.99 13.91
C PRO A 39 10.05 1.71 13.74
N ASP A 40 11.17 0.96 13.82
CA ASP A 40 12.52 1.51 13.76
C ASP A 40 12.81 2.28 12.47
N PHE A 41 12.23 1.85 11.34
CA PHE A 41 12.37 2.48 10.03
C PHE A 41 11.57 3.79 9.90
N GLY A 42 10.65 4.05 10.81
CA GLY A 42 9.68 5.13 10.73
C GLY A 42 8.45 4.80 9.88
N LYS A 43 7.54 5.77 9.81
CA LYS A 43 6.30 5.67 9.05
C LYS A 43 6.59 5.54 7.56
N ILE A 44 5.75 4.77 6.88
CA ILE A 44 5.79 4.68 5.42
C ILE A 44 4.98 5.78 4.74
N GLY A 45 5.47 6.20 3.58
CA GLY A 45 4.74 7.05 2.67
C GLY A 45 3.90 6.32 1.63
N VAL A 46 3.16 7.10 0.83
CA VAL A 46 2.50 6.60 -0.37
C VAL A 46 3.58 6.23 -1.38
N LEU A 47 3.63 4.97 -1.81
CA LEU A 47 4.59 4.51 -2.80
C LEU A 47 4.40 5.27 -4.12
N LEU A 48 5.50 5.76 -4.67
CA LEU A 48 5.58 6.37 -5.99
C LEU A 48 6.60 5.61 -6.83
N LEU A 49 6.24 5.30 -8.07
CA LEU A 49 7.25 4.88 -9.04
C LEU A 49 8.16 6.07 -9.42
N PRO A 50 9.40 5.83 -9.89
CA PRO A 50 10.30 6.90 -10.30
C PRO A 50 9.67 7.90 -11.29
N GLU A 51 8.82 7.42 -12.20
CA GLU A 51 8.14 8.22 -13.22
C GLU A 51 6.98 9.08 -12.66
N GLU A 52 6.50 8.77 -11.45
CA GLU A 52 5.45 9.52 -10.75
C GLU A 52 6.01 10.66 -9.90
N LYS A 53 7.28 10.56 -9.46
CA LYS A 53 7.91 11.52 -8.53
C LYS A 53 7.76 12.97 -9.01
N SER A 54 8.29 13.29 -10.18
CA SER A 54 8.29 14.67 -10.70
C SER A 54 6.88 15.21 -10.97
N LYS A 55 5.95 14.32 -11.34
CA LYS A 55 4.53 14.67 -11.53
C LYS A 55 3.90 15.07 -10.20
N MET A 56 4.18 14.35 -9.12
CA MET A 56 3.66 14.67 -7.79
C MET A 56 4.27 15.95 -7.22
N GLU A 57 5.56 16.19 -7.42
CA GLU A 57 6.22 17.45 -7.02
C GLU A 57 5.60 18.65 -7.74
N LYS A 58 5.39 18.53 -9.06
CA LYS A 58 4.74 19.59 -9.86
C LYS A 58 3.31 19.85 -9.39
N LEU A 59 2.53 18.80 -9.16
CA LEU A 59 1.14 18.90 -8.73
C LEU A 59 1.00 19.51 -7.33
N ALA A 60 1.93 19.22 -6.43
CA ALA A 60 2.01 19.85 -5.12
C ALA A 60 2.29 21.36 -5.25
N LYS A 61 3.29 21.72 -6.05
CA LYS A 61 3.66 23.13 -6.30
C LYS A 61 2.51 23.93 -6.90
N GLU A 62 1.81 23.37 -7.90
CA GLU A 62 0.63 24.00 -8.53
C GLU A 62 -0.51 24.26 -7.54
N LYS A 63 -0.59 23.46 -6.47
CA LYS A 63 -1.59 23.59 -5.40
C LYS A 63 -1.10 24.39 -4.20
N GLY A 64 0.14 24.93 -4.24
CA GLY A 64 0.73 25.63 -3.11
C GLY A 64 0.98 24.73 -1.89
N LEU A 65 1.19 23.43 -2.11
CA LEU A 65 1.45 22.45 -1.07
C LEU A 65 2.94 22.12 -1.02
N GLU A 66 3.46 21.97 0.20
CA GLU A 66 4.77 21.37 0.43
C GLU A 66 4.63 19.85 0.54
N VAL A 67 5.44 19.11 -0.21
CA VAL A 67 5.49 17.64 -0.15
C VAL A 67 6.93 17.18 0.03
N ARG A 68 7.14 16.31 1.02
CA ARG A 68 8.40 15.60 1.20
C ARG A 68 8.30 14.25 0.50
N ILE A 69 9.11 14.05 -0.55
CA ILE A 69 9.22 12.77 -1.27
C ILE A 69 10.63 12.25 -1.09
N VAL A 70 10.75 11.12 -0.41
CA VAL A 70 12.03 10.48 -0.10
C VAL A 70 12.13 9.12 -0.81
N PRO A 71 13.33 8.54 -0.95
CA PRO A 71 13.45 7.18 -1.45
C PRO A 71 12.66 6.18 -0.58
N ARG A 72 12.28 5.05 -1.16
CA ARG A 72 11.63 3.93 -0.45
C ARG A 72 12.41 2.65 -0.58
N LEU A 73 12.72 2.28 -1.83
CA LEU A 73 13.44 1.07 -2.18
C LEU A 73 14.47 1.38 -3.25
N ALA A 74 15.63 0.77 -3.10
CA ALA A 74 16.67 0.72 -4.11
C ALA A 74 17.19 -0.71 -4.25
N VAL A 75 17.87 -0.96 -5.36
CA VAL A 75 18.63 -2.17 -5.62
C VAL A 75 20.11 -1.80 -5.79
N GLY A 76 21.00 -2.67 -5.35
CA GLY A 76 22.44 -2.48 -5.45
C GLY A 76 23.21 -3.68 -4.93
N ASP A 77 24.50 -3.50 -4.66
CA ASP A 77 25.36 -4.52 -4.06
C ASP A 77 25.38 -4.41 -2.53
N MET A 78 26.32 -5.10 -1.86
CA MET A 78 26.50 -4.99 -0.41
C MET A 78 27.14 -3.67 0.03
N ALA A 79 27.79 -2.94 -0.88
CA ALA A 79 28.45 -1.67 -0.58
C ALA A 79 27.45 -0.50 -0.58
N GLY A 80 26.37 -0.58 -1.36
CA GLY A 80 25.34 0.44 -1.32
C GLY A 80 24.22 0.29 -2.34
N PRO A 81 23.19 1.17 -2.25
CA PRO A 81 22.15 1.27 -3.25
C PRO A 81 22.69 1.91 -4.54
N GLU A 82 22.40 1.30 -5.69
CA GLU A 82 22.81 1.81 -7.00
C GLU A 82 21.66 2.47 -7.75
N LYS A 83 20.45 1.90 -7.66
CA LYS A 83 19.27 2.36 -8.40
C LYS A 83 18.05 2.38 -7.51
N ILE A 84 17.45 3.57 -7.36
CA ILE A 84 16.16 3.73 -6.70
C ILE A 84 15.05 3.18 -7.62
N ILE A 85 14.28 2.24 -7.11
CA ILE A 85 13.17 1.60 -7.82
C ILE A 85 11.80 2.03 -7.28
N ALA A 86 11.76 2.68 -6.13
CA ALA A 86 10.55 3.30 -5.60
C ALA A 86 10.89 4.50 -4.69
N TYR A 87 10.03 5.50 -4.74
CA TYR A 87 9.98 6.61 -3.80
C TYR A 87 8.76 6.48 -2.89
N GLN A 88 8.67 7.35 -1.89
CA GLN A 88 7.50 7.48 -1.04
C GLN A 88 7.21 8.95 -0.72
N MET A 89 5.95 9.34 -0.88
CA MET A 89 5.47 10.67 -0.49
C MET A 89 5.03 10.64 0.97
N MET A 90 5.67 11.47 1.79
CA MET A 90 5.48 11.52 3.25
C MET A 90 4.20 12.29 3.63
N GLY A 91 3.83 12.21 4.91
CA GLY A 91 2.72 12.96 5.48
C GLY A 91 3.07 14.44 5.59
N LYS A 92 2.06 15.30 5.73
CA LYS A 92 2.30 16.74 5.91
C LYS A 92 2.59 17.13 7.37
N GLN A 93 2.46 16.19 8.30
CA GLN A 93 2.74 16.38 9.73
C GLN A 93 4.04 15.68 10.13
N GLU A 94 4.66 16.13 11.22
CA GLU A 94 5.92 15.59 11.74
C GLU A 94 5.82 14.11 12.15
N ASP A 95 4.63 13.69 12.58
CA ASP A 95 4.35 12.28 12.90
C ASP A 95 4.30 11.37 11.67
N GLY A 96 4.39 11.95 10.46
CA GLY A 96 4.32 11.25 9.19
C GLY A 96 2.91 10.91 8.72
N ASP A 97 1.90 11.28 9.50
CA ASP A 97 0.51 11.06 9.19
C ASP A 97 -0.04 12.17 8.29
N LEU A 98 -1.28 11.96 7.86
CA LEU A 98 -2.06 12.86 7.02
C LEU A 98 -1.45 13.14 5.63
N CYS A 99 -2.13 12.66 4.59
CA CYS A 99 -1.75 12.90 3.22
C CYS A 99 -1.72 14.41 2.91
N PRO A 100 -0.66 14.92 2.25
CA PRO A 100 -0.56 16.32 1.87
C PRO A 100 -1.74 16.81 1.02
N PHE A 101 -2.32 15.93 0.21
CA PHE A 101 -3.44 16.23 -0.66
C PHE A 101 -4.82 15.95 -0.05
N LEU A 102 -4.90 15.56 1.24
CA LEU A 102 -6.19 15.36 1.91
C LEU A 102 -6.79 16.71 2.33
N ASP A 103 -8.00 16.97 1.83
CA ASP A 103 -8.82 18.12 2.18
C ASP A 103 -9.76 17.73 3.33
N LEU A 104 -9.52 18.30 4.51
CA LEU A 104 -10.29 18.01 5.72
C LEU A 104 -11.60 18.81 5.81
N GLU A 105 -11.80 19.79 4.94
CA GLU A 105 -13.00 20.64 4.90
C GLU A 105 -14.06 20.08 3.94
N LYS A 106 -13.63 19.29 2.95
CA LYS A 106 -14.52 18.71 1.93
C LYS A 106 -14.68 17.21 2.06
N ARG A 107 -15.84 16.72 1.63
CA ARG A 107 -16.17 15.29 1.58
C ARG A 107 -16.16 14.78 0.15
N SER A 108 -15.71 13.54 -0.01
CA SER A 108 -15.84 12.80 -1.27
C SER A 108 -17.29 12.29 -1.45
N PRO A 109 -17.66 11.84 -2.66
CA PRO A 109 -18.97 11.18 -2.88
C PRO A 109 -19.19 9.93 -2.02
N HIS A 110 -18.13 9.39 -1.42
CA HIS A 110 -18.17 8.23 -0.53
C HIS A 110 -18.09 8.62 0.96
N GLY A 111 -18.34 9.89 1.30
CA GLY A 111 -18.45 10.38 2.68
C GLY A 111 -17.11 10.51 3.45
N GLY A 112 -16.00 9.98 2.92
CA GLY A 112 -14.65 10.25 3.43
C GLY A 112 -14.18 11.66 3.13
N PHE A 113 -13.01 12.05 3.63
CA PHE A 113 -12.38 13.32 3.24
C PHE A 113 -12.01 13.34 1.75
N ALA A 114 -12.06 14.51 1.13
CA ALA A 114 -11.77 14.65 -0.30
C ALA A 114 -10.27 14.59 -0.57
N CYS A 115 -9.88 13.93 -1.67
CA CYS A 115 -8.50 13.95 -2.16
C CYS A 115 -8.37 15.01 -3.26
N GLY A 116 -7.53 16.03 -3.02
CA GLY A 116 -7.31 17.13 -3.95
C GLY A 116 -6.66 16.73 -5.28
N ILE A 117 -6.22 15.48 -5.40
CA ILE A 117 -5.62 14.88 -6.60
C ILE A 117 -6.32 13.58 -7.01
N TYR A 118 -7.59 13.37 -6.64
CA TYR A 118 -8.25 12.07 -6.83
C TYR A 118 -8.15 11.48 -8.26
N ALA A 119 -8.24 12.34 -9.27
CA ALA A 119 -8.11 11.97 -10.69
C ALA A 119 -6.66 11.76 -11.15
N LEU A 120 -5.69 12.28 -10.40
CA LEU A 120 -4.26 12.25 -10.68
C LEU A 120 -3.48 11.48 -9.59
N LYS A 121 -4.19 10.67 -8.80
CA LYS A 121 -3.63 9.97 -7.65
C LYS A 121 -2.58 8.95 -8.10
N PRO A 122 -1.53 8.69 -7.30
CA PRO A 122 -0.53 7.70 -7.63
C PRO A 122 -1.11 6.31 -7.88
N LEU A 123 -0.36 5.46 -8.57
CA LEU A 123 -0.70 4.06 -8.80
C LEU A 123 -0.96 3.33 -7.47
N ALA A 124 -0.17 3.60 -6.42
CA ALA A 124 -0.38 2.98 -5.11
C ALA A 124 -1.75 3.33 -4.50
N CYS A 125 -2.18 4.59 -4.62
CA CYS A 125 -3.52 5.00 -4.20
C CYS A 125 -4.62 4.45 -5.11
N SER A 126 -4.32 4.23 -6.40
CA SER A 126 -5.26 3.63 -7.36
C SER A 126 -5.40 2.13 -7.19
N ALA A 127 -4.38 1.44 -6.67
CA ALA A 127 -4.40 0.01 -6.36
C ALA A 127 -5.15 -0.30 -5.05
N TYR A 128 -5.27 0.67 -4.15
CA TYR A 128 -5.92 0.48 -2.85
C TYR A 128 -7.43 0.21 -3.01
N PRO A 129 -8.02 -0.79 -2.32
CA PRO A 129 -7.44 -1.54 -1.20
C PRO A 129 -6.77 -2.86 -1.55
N VAL A 130 -6.52 -3.17 -2.83
CA VAL A 130 -5.97 -4.47 -3.26
C VAL A 130 -4.47 -4.53 -2.98
N VAL A 131 -4.06 -5.49 -2.16
CA VAL A 131 -2.64 -5.77 -1.86
C VAL A 131 -2.09 -6.95 -2.66
N ASP A 132 -2.96 -7.90 -3.03
CA ASP A 132 -2.58 -9.06 -3.83
C ASP A 132 -3.76 -9.65 -4.61
N ALA A 133 -3.48 -10.49 -5.59
CA ALA A 133 -4.49 -11.25 -6.33
C ALA A 133 -4.03 -12.69 -6.51
N GLY A 134 -4.88 -13.65 -6.11
CA GLY A 134 -4.58 -15.07 -6.11
C GLY A 134 -5.62 -15.90 -6.86
N SER A 135 -5.30 -17.19 -7.02
CA SER A 135 -6.22 -18.21 -7.53
C SER A 135 -6.14 -19.46 -6.67
N ASN A 136 -7.27 -20.10 -6.39
CA ASN A 136 -7.33 -21.42 -5.78
C ASN A 136 -8.48 -22.23 -6.39
N ASN A 137 -8.21 -23.43 -6.90
CA ASN A 137 -9.20 -24.32 -7.53
C ASN A 137 -10.06 -23.59 -8.59
N ASN A 138 -9.41 -22.89 -9.53
CA ASN A 138 -10.03 -22.04 -10.56
C ASN A 138 -10.86 -20.86 -10.05
N ASN A 139 -10.82 -20.57 -8.74
CA ASN A 139 -11.45 -19.39 -8.18
C ASN A 139 -10.43 -18.27 -7.95
N ARG A 140 -10.59 -17.18 -8.68
CA ARG A 140 -9.78 -15.96 -8.51
C ARG A 140 -10.34 -15.08 -7.40
N TYR A 141 -9.46 -14.46 -6.63
CA TYR A 141 -9.81 -13.56 -5.55
C TYR A 141 -8.75 -12.46 -5.40
N ALA A 142 -9.18 -11.32 -4.88
CA ALA A 142 -8.31 -10.25 -4.42
C ALA A 142 -8.09 -10.42 -2.91
N THR A 143 -6.88 -10.13 -2.46
CA THR A 143 -6.56 -9.88 -1.05
C THR A 143 -6.55 -8.36 -0.86
N LEU A 144 -7.32 -7.90 0.10
CA LEU A 144 -7.47 -6.49 0.47
C LEU A 144 -6.66 -6.19 1.73
N ASP A 145 -6.23 -4.94 1.87
CA ASP A 145 -5.60 -4.41 3.07
C ASP A 145 -6.53 -4.61 4.29
N PRO A 146 -6.10 -5.27 5.38
CA PRO A 146 -6.95 -5.51 6.55
C PRO A 146 -7.46 -4.23 7.21
N HIS A 147 -6.77 -3.10 7.05
CA HIS A 147 -7.18 -1.80 7.58
C HIS A 147 -8.18 -1.07 6.68
N CYS A 148 -8.54 -1.64 5.53
CA CYS A 148 -9.53 -1.06 4.64
C CYS A 148 -10.91 -0.96 5.31
N GLN A 149 -11.61 0.16 5.10
CA GLN A 149 -12.92 0.37 5.73
C GLN A 149 -13.94 -0.70 5.30
N PHE A 150 -13.87 -1.16 4.05
CA PHE A 150 -14.69 -2.28 3.58
C PHE A 150 -14.43 -3.56 4.37
N CYS A 151 -13.17 -3.85 4.69
CA CYS A 151 -12.71 -5.02 5.43
C CYS A 151 -13.23 -4.95 6.87
N LYS A 152 -13.11 -3.78 7.51
CA LYS A 152 -13.66 -3.49 8.85
C LYS A 152 -15.18 -3.71 8.89
N HIS A 153 -15.91 -3.25 7.87
CA HIS A 153 -17.37 -3.45 7.78
C HIS A 153 -17.77 -4.91 7.51
N ASN A 154 -16.93 -5.69 6.85
CA ASN A 154 -17.21 -7.07 6.46
C ASN A 154 -16.52 -8.10 7.36
N HIS A 155 -16.61 -7.91 8.69
CA HIS A 155 -16.05 -8.83 9.70
C HIS A 155 -14.57 -9.16 9.51
N ASN A 156 -13.76 -8.18 9.11
CA ASN A 156 -12.32 -8.31 8.82
C ASN A 156 -12.01 -9.34 7.71
N SER A 157 -12.96 -9.59 6.81
CA SER A 157 -12.71 -10.41 5.62
C SER A 157 -11.82 -9.64 4.65
N THR A 158 -10.60 -10.11 4.47
CA THR A 158 -9.63 -9.54 3.51
C THR A 158 -9.75 -10.13 2.11
N LYS A 159 -10.61 -11.14 1.89
CA LYS A 159 -10.80 -11.75 0.57
C LYS A 159 -12.06 -11.22 -0.09
N ALA A 160 -11.92 -10.78 -1.34
CA ALA A 160 -13.02 -10.32 -2.19
C ALA A 160 -13.00 -11.01 -3.56
N GLY A 161 -14.17 -11.06 -4.22
CA GLY A 161 -14.21 -11.35 -5.65
C GLY A 161 -13.49 -10.25 -6.47
N LEU A 162 -13.15 -10.54 -7.72
CA LEU A 162 -12.45 -9.55 -8.57
C LEU A 162 -13.37 -8.50 -9.20
N GLU A 163 -14.68 -8.76 -9.25
CA GLU A 163 -15.65 -7.87 -9.87
C GLU A 163 -15.69 -6.52 -9.13
N GLY A 164 -15.49 -5.43 -9.85
CA GLY A 164 -15.44 -4.08 -9.31
C GLY A 164 -14.07 -3.66 -8.76
N LEU A 165 -13.01 -4.43 -9.04
CA LEU A 165 -11.62 -4.14 -8.67
C LEU A 165 -10.68 -4.05 -9.89
N GLU A 166 -11.24 -3.90 -11.09
CA GLU A 166 -10.49 -3.99 -12.34
C GLU A 166 -9.37 -2.93 -12.40
N SER A 167 -9.67 -1.70 -12.00
CA SER A 167 -8.71 -0.59 -12.02
C SER A 167 -7.61 -0.72 -10.97
N GLU A 168 -7.97 -1.26 -9.81
CA GLU A 168 -7.10 -1.52 -8.68
C GLU A 168 -6.10 -2.64 -9.03
N LEU A 169 -6.59 -3.71 -9.65
CA LEU A 169 -5.79 -4.83 -10.13
C LEU A 169 -4.82 -4.39 -11.24
N GLU A 170 -5.27 -3.55 -12.17
CA GLU A 170 -4.40 -2.98 -13.21
C GLU A 170 -3.27 -2.14 -12.60
N SER A 171 -3.62 -1.26 -11.65
CA SER A 171 -2.65 -0.39 -10.96
C SER A 171 -1.64 -1.22 -10.17
N LEU A 172 -2.09 -2.23 -9.43
CA LEU A 172 -1.23 -3.16 -8.69
C LEU A 172 -0.27 -3.92 -9.63
N SER A 173 -0.76 -4.36 -10.79
CA SER A 173 0.06 -5.04 -11.79
C SER A 173 1.20 -4.15 -12.29
N LYS A 174 0.92 -2.88 -12.57
CA LYS A 174 1.94 -1.88 -12.98
C LYS A 174 3.00 -1.69 -11.90
N ILE A 175 2.60 -1.56 -10.63
CA ILE A 175 3.53 -1.45 -9.50
C ILE A 175 4.41 -2.69 -9.40
N LYS A 176 3.82 -3.89 -9.43
CA LYS A 176 4.55 -5.17 -9.36
C LYS A 176 5.47 -5.41 -10.55
N ALA A 177 5.20 -4.79 -11.71
CA ALA A 177 6.08 -4.87 -12.87
C ALA A 177 7.31 -3.97 -12.72
N ALA A 178 7.13 -2.77 -12.15
CA ALA A 178 8.21 -1.80 -11.97
C ALA A 178 9.08 -2.07 -10.74
N VAL A 179 8.49 -2.53 -9.64
CA VAL A 179 9.20 -2.80 -8.38
C VAL A 179 9.59 -4.28 -8.35
N ARG A 180 10.72 -4.60 -8.97
CA ARG A 180 11.31 -5.95 -8.97
C ARG A 180 12.82 -5.86 -8.70
N ALA A 181 13.30 -6.76 -7.86
CA ALA A 181 14.72 -7.06 -7.75
C ALA A 181 15.02 -8.29 -8.62
N GLU A 182 16.10 -8.22 -9.39
CA GLU A 182 16.62 -9.38 -10.12
C GLU A 182 17.36 -10.31 -9.14
N ASN A 183 17.49 -11.59 -9.51
CA ASN A 183 18.22 -12.55 -8.69
C ASN A 183 19.68 -12.12 -8.53
N GLY A 184 20.17 -12.13 -7.29
CA GLY A 184 21.56 -11.78 -6.98
C GLY A 184 21.82 -10.29 -6.73
N VAL A 185 20.77 -9.46 -6.72
CA VAL A 185 20.86 -8.03 -6.35
C VAL A 185 20.31 -7.83 -4.94
N HIS A 186 20.96 -7.00 -4.14
CA HIS A 186 20.52 -6.67 -2.79
C HIS A 186 19.46 -5.56 -2.82
N VAL A 187 18.43 -5.71 -1.97
CA VAL A 187 17.41 -4.67 -1.78
C VAL A 187 17.84 -3.77 -0.63
N TRP A 188 17.77 -2.47 -0.85
CA TRP A 188 18.02 -1.44 0.13
C TRP A 188 16.72 -0.70 0.43
N ARG A 189 16.42 -0.55 1.71
CA ARG A 189 15.23 0.13 2.20
C ARG A 189 15.60 1.45 2.86
N TYR A 190 14.82 2.48 2.59
CA TYR A 190 15.05 3.79 3.18
C TYR A 190 14.32 3.91 4.52
N ALA A 191 15.07 4.14 5.60
CA ALA A 191 14.55 4.58 6.89
C ALA A 191 14.22 6.08 6.82
N THR A 192 13.01 6.46 7.23
CA THR A 192 12.49 7.83 7.07
C THR A 192 12.72 8.71 8.29
N ALA A 193 13.14 8.11 9.41
CA ALA A 193 13.20 8.73 10.74
C ALA A 193 11.91 9.48 11.14
N THR A 194 10.77 9.10 10.55
CA THR A 194 9.50 9.82 10.70
C THR A 194 8.57 9.07 11.64
N GLY A 195 7.91 9.79 12.56
CA GLY A 195 7.05 9.20 13.58
C GLY A 195 7.79 8.88 14.88
N GLN A 196 7.06 8.91 15.98
CA GLN A 196 7.61 8.87 17.34
C GLN A 196 8.33 7.56 17.70
N GLN A 197 8.07 6.48 16.96
CA GLN A 197 8.67 5.17 17.22
C GLN A 197 9.92 4.88 16.37
N ALA A 198 10.31 5.82 15.49
CA ALA A 198 11.49 5.67 14.66
C ALA A 198 12.77 5.74 15.51
N THR A 199 13.67 4.78 15.32
CA THR A 199 14.94 4.69 16.05
C THR A 199 16.15 4.78 15.12
N LEU A 200 15.98 4.43 13.84
CA LEU A 200 17.01 4.57 12.81
C LEU A 200 17.09 6.02 12.32
N GLY A 201 18.31 6.46 12.01
CA GLY A 201 18.54 7.70 11.29
C GLY A 201 18.00 7.64 9.86
N GLU A 202 17.71 8.80 9.27
CA GLU A 202 17.27 8.88 7.89
C GLU A 202 18.37 8.37 6.95
N GLY A 203 18.07 7.36 6.12
CA GLY A 203 19.08 6.77 5.24
C GLY A 203 18.77 5.36 4.76
N TRP A 204 19.72 4.79 4.04
CA TRP A 204 19.62 3.45 3.46
C TRP A 204 20.02 2.37 4.45
N VAL A 205 19.22 1.31 4.50
CA VAL A 205 19.44 0.10 5.30
C VAL A 205 19.34 -1.09 4.36
N LEU A 206 20.36 -1.95 4.37
CA LEU A 206 20.37 -3.19 3.60
C LEU A 206 19.26 -4.11 4.14
N GLU A 207 18.35 -4.54 3.26
CA GLU A 207 17.30 -5.50 3.61
C GLU A 207 17.93 -6.89 3.71
N SER A 208 17.92 -7.45 4.92
CA SER A 208 18.54 -8.74 5.27
C SER A 208 17.76 -9.95 4.75
#